data_AF-A0A847HD95-F1
#
_entry.id   AF-A0A847HD95-F1
#
_cell.length_a   1.000
_cell.length_b   1.000
_cell.length_c   1.000
_cell.angle_alpha   90.00
_cell.angle_beta   90.00
_cell.angle_gamma   90.00
#
_symmetry.space_group_name_H-M   'P 1'
#
loop_
_entity.id
_entity.type
_entity.pdbx_description
1 polymer ?
#
loop_
_entity_poly.entity_id
_entity_poly.type
_entity_poly.pdbx_seq_one_letter_code
_entity_poly.pdbx_strand_id
1 'polypeptide(L)'
;MWAVNREQTSGRNLGEVIRSFGLLGVTAFGGPTAHLGYFREEFVTRRNWLSERSYADIVAIAQFLPGPASSQVGMALGYHRAGWAGMFAAWVMFTLPSA
;
A
#
# COMPACT_ATOMS: atom_id res chain seq x y z
N MET A 1 -21.70 -20.88 9.76
CA MET A 1 -20.30 -21.33 9.56
C MET A 1 -19.81 -20.77 8.23
N TRP A 2 -19.28 -19.55 8.24
CA TRP A 2 -18.59 -19.01 7.07
C TRP A 2 -17.12 -19.39 7.23
N ALA A 3 -16.66 -20.35 6.44
CA ALA A 3 -15.24 -20.62 6.34
C ALA A 3 -14.61 -19.41 5.67
N VAL A 4 -14.05 -18.51 6.48
CA VAL A 4 -13.06 -17.53 6.00
C VAL A 4 -11.96 -18.36 5.42
N ASN A 5 -11.88 -18.39 4.09
CA ASN A 5 -10.79 -19.05 3.41
C ASN A 5 -9.50 -18.31 3.77
N ARG A 6 -8.77 -18.80 4.78
CA ARG A 6 -7.50 -18.24 5.28
C ARG A 6 -6.33 -18.61 4.36
N GLU A 7 -6.54 -18.57 3.04
CA GLU A 7 -5.53 -18.92 2.04
C GLU A 7 -4.70 -17.72 1.56
N GLN A 8 -4.42 -16.74 2.43
CA GLN A 8 -3.53 -15.61 2.11
C GLN A 8 -2.46 -15.35 3.18
N THR A 9 -2.05 -16.38 3.92
CA THR A 9 -1.01 -16.27 4.96
C THR A 9 0.36 -16.79 4.51
N SER A 10 0.64 -16.86 3.21
CA SER A 10 1.99 -17.19 2.73
C SER A 10 2.84 -15.91 2.67
N GLY A 11 3.46 -15.57 3.81
CA GLY A 11 4.56 -14.60 3.88
C GLY A 11 4.23 -13.23 4.49
N ARG A 12 3.53 -13.12 5.64
CA ARG A 12 3.29 -11.84 6.36
C ARG A 12 4.59 -11.18 6.87
N ASN A 13 5.38 -10.56 5.98
CA ASN A 13 6.57 -9.81 6.36
C ASN A 13 6.23 -8.34 6.60
N LEU A 14 5.83 -8.01 7.83
CA LEU A 14 5.62 -6.64 8.27
C LEU A 14 6.88 -5.76 8.06
N GLY A 15 8.07 -6.35 8.22
CA GLY A 15 9.34 -5.68 7.97
C GLY A 15 9.51 -5.22 6.52
N GLU A 16 8.96 -5.96 5.54
CA GLU A 16 8.97 -5.52 4.15
C GLU A 16 8.05 -4.32 3.94
N VAL A 17 6.87 -4.31 4.57
CA VAL A 17 5.95 -3.17 4.52
C VAL A 17 6.64 -1.94 5.11
N ILE A 18 7.17 -2.05 6.33
CA ILE A 18 7.85 -0.93 7.01
C ILE A 18 9.00 -0.38 6.16
N ARG A 19 9.86 -1.24 5.61
CA ARG A 19 10.99 -0.81 4.78
C ARG A 19 10.55 -0.13 3.48
N SER A 20 9.54 -0.70 2.81
CA SER A 20 9.08 -0.18 1.51
C SER A 20 8.36 1.15 1.67
N PHE A 21 7.41 1.21 2.61
CA PHE A 21 6.66 2.42 2.90
C PHE A 21 7.53 3.50 3.54
N GLY A 22 8.50 3.15 4.38
CA GLY A 22 9.47 4.09 4.91
C GLY A 22 10.38 4.67 3.84
N LEU A 23 10.84 3.86 2.87
CA LEU A 23 11.61 4.35 1.72
C LEU A 23 10.75 5.27 0.85
N LEU A 24 9.54 4.85 0.51
CA LEU A 24 8.60 5.65 -0.28
C LEU A 24 8.21 6.95 0.43
N GLY A 25 8.09 6.95 1.75
CA GLY A 25 7.82 8.16 2.53
C GLY A 25 8.94 9.20 2.44
N VAL A 26 10.20 8.79 2.21
CA VAL A 26 11.34 9.71 2.02
C VAL A 26 11.72 9.95 0.56
N THR A 27 11.17 9.20 -0.39
CA THR A 27 11.49 9.36 -1.83
C THR A 27 10.33 9.83 -2.70
N ALA A 28 9.08 9.70 -2.24
CA ALA A 28 7.90 10.08 -3.02
C ALA A 28 7.64 11.60 -2.95
N PHE A 29 8.50 12.38 -3.62
CA PHE A 29 8.24 13.80 -3.89
C PHE A 29 7.57 13.98 -5.26
N GLY A 30 6.85 15.08 -5.47
CA GLY A 30 6.27 15.41 -6.79
C GLY A 30 4.74 15.28 -6.92
N GLY A 31 4.01 15.23 -5.79
CA GLY A 31 2.54 15.33 -5.78
C GLY A 31 1.81 13.99 -5.96
N PRO A 32 0.46 13.97 -5.89
CA PRO A 32 -0.33 12.75 -5.75
C PRO A 32 -0.16 11.73 -6.89
N THR A 33 -0.07 12.19 -8.13
CA THR A 33 0.13 11.32 -9.30
C THR A 33 1.49 10.63 -9.27
N ALA A 34 2.54 11.31 -8.81
CA ALA A 34 3.88 10.73 -8.66
C ALA A 34 3.88 9.62 -7.61
N HIS A 35 3.20 9.82 -6.48
CA HIS A 35 3.05 8.80 -5.44
C HIS A 35 2.42 7.51 -5.97
N LEU A 36 1.37 7.63 -6.78
CA LEU A 36 0.75 6.47 -7.42
C LEU A 36 1.72 5.75 -8.36
N GLY A 37 2.48 6.51 -9.16
CA GLY A 37 3.55 5.95 -10.00
C GLY A 37 4.61 5.18 -9.19
N TYR A 38 5.06 5.74 -8.07
CA TYR A 38 6.03 5.09 -7.19
C TYR A 38 5.47 3.82 -6.54
N PHE A 39 4.20 3.82 -6.12
CA PHE A 39 3.54 2.64 -5.58
C PHE A 39 3.38 1.53 -6.62
N ARG A 40 3.00 1.88 -7.85
CA ARG A 40 2.93 0.91 -8.95
C ARG A 40 4.30 0.27 -9.18
N GLU A 41 5.33 1.08 -9.35
CA GLU A 41 6.67 0.56 -9.65
C GLU A 41 7.21 -0.33 -8.53
N GLU A 42 7.05 0.08 -7.27
CA GLU A 42 7.55 -0.69 -6.14
C GLU A 42 6.75 -1.98 -5.89
N PHE A 43 5.41 -1.91 -5.94
CA PHE A 43 4.55 -2.99 -5.47
C PHE A 43 4.03 -3.90 -6.59
N VAL A 44 3.97 -3.42 -7.83
CA VAL A 44 3.59 -4.23 -9.01
C VAL A 44 4.84 -4.70 -9.73
N THR A 45 5.71 -3.79 -10.20
CA THR A 45 6.88 -4.15 -11.01
C THR A 45 7.97 -4.85 -10.19
N ARG A 46 8.52 -4.16 -9.18
CA ARG A 46 9.72 -4.65 -8.45
C ARG A 46 9.41 -5.82 -7.52
N ARG A 47 8.31 -5.75 -6.78
CA ARG A 47 7.98 -6.75 -5.74
C ARG A 47 6.92 -7.76 -6.12
N ASN A 48 6.16 -7.52 -7.19
CA ASN A 48 5.08 -8.42 -7.64
C ASN A 48 4.07 -8.77 -6.53
N TRP A 49 3.77 -7.82 -5.64
CA TRP A 49 2.80 -8.01 -4.55
C TRP A 49 1.35 -7.95 -5.04
N LEU A 50 1.10 -7.19 -6.10
CA LEU A 50 -0.20 -7.05 -6.73
C LEU A 50 -0.06 -7.08 -8.25
N SER A 51 -1.13 -7.50 -8.92
CA SER A 51 -1.24 -7.35 -10.36
C SER A 51 -1.53 -5.90 -10.74
N GLU A 52 -1.18 -5.51 -11.97
CA GLU A 52 -1.54 -4.22 -12.56
C GLU A 52 -3.04 -3.91 -12.43
N ARG A 53 -3.89 -4.93 -12.63
CA ARG A 53 -5.34 -4.79 -12.54
C ARG A 53 -5.80 -4.52 -11.11
N SER A 54 -5.30 -5.29 -10.15
CA SER A 54 -5.62 -5.10 -8.73
C SER A 54 -5.16 -3.73 -8.23
N TYR A 55 -3.99 -3.26 -8.69
CA TYR A 55 -3.51 -1.93 -8.38
C TYR A 55 -4.43 -0.84 -8.95
N ALA A 56 -4.83 -0.95 -10.22
CA ALA A 56 -5.76 -0.02 -10.85
C ALA A 56 -7.11 0.04 -10.14
N ASP A 57 -7.66 -1.11 -9.70
CA ASP A 57 -8.91 -1.18 -8.94
C ASP A 57 -8.78 -0.46 -7.58
N ILE A 58 -7.67 -0.67 -6.86
CA ILE A 58 -7.40 0.02 -5.58
C ILE A 58 -7.31 1.53 -5.79
N VAL A 59 -6.63 1.98 -6.85
CA VAL A 59 -6.53 3.40 -7.19
C VAL A 59 -7.90 3.97 -7.54
N ALA A 60 -8.69 3.27 -8.33
CA ALA A 60 -10.03 3.71 -8.71
C ALA A 60 -10.94 3.87 -7.48
N ILE A 61 -10.90 2.92 -6.54
CA ILE A 61 -11.63 3.00 -5.27
C ILE A 61 -11.14 4.18 -4.43
N ALA A 62 -9.83 4.37 -4.31
CA ALA A 62 -9.25 5.46 -3.53
C ALA A 62 -9.56 6.85 -4.09
N GLN A 63 -9.67 6.98 -5.42
CA GLN A 63 -10.08 8.22 -6.09
C GLN A 63 -11.59 8.49 -5.95
N PHE A 64 -12.39 7.44 -5.75
CA PHE A 64 -13.83 7.55 -5.53
C PHE A 64 -14.18 8.00 -4.09
N LEU A 65 -13.35 7.61 -3.12
CA LEU A 65 -13.54 7.92 -1.71
C LEU A 65 -13.02 9.32 -1.34
N PRO A 66 -13.72 10.07 -0.45
CA PRO A 66 -13.27 11.39 -0.03
C PRO A 66 -11.95 11.29 0.77
N GLY A 67 -10.93 11.99 0.30
CA GLY A 67 -9.64 12.12 0.99
C GLY A 67 -8.42 11.99 0.06
N PRO A 68 -7.21 11.98 0.60
CA PRO A 68 -5.99 11.86 -0.20
C PRO A 68 -5.83 10.44 -0.75
N ALA A 69 -5.94 10.28 -2.07
CA ALA A 69 -5.87 8.98 -2.71
C ALA A 69 -4.54 8.26 -2.44
N SER A 70 -3.41 8.97 -2.33
CA SER A 70 -2.11 8.37 -1.98
C SER A 70 -2.13 7.65 -0.63
N SER A 71 -2.72 8.27 0.40
CA SER A 71 -2.82 7.67 1.74
C SER A 71 -3.78 6.48 1.74
N GLN A 72 -4.90 6.57 1.03
CA GLN A 72 -5.87 5.47 0.91
C GLN A 72 -5.28 4.26 0.18
N VAL A 73 -4.60 4.49 -0.94
CA VAL A 73 -3.88 3.45 -1.69
C VAL A 73 -2.79 2.83 -0.81
N GLY A 74 -2.01 3.64 -0.09
CA GLY A 74 -0.97 3.15 0.81
C GLY A 74 -1.49 2.27 1.94
N MET A 75 -2.60 2.67 2.57
CA MET A 75 -3.28 1.86 3.60
C MET A 75 -3.84 0.55 3.02
N ALA A 76 -4.47 0.59 1.84
CA ALA A 76 -4.99 -0.59 1.17
C ALA A 76 -3.89 -1.58 0.79
N LEU A 77 -2.75 -1.09 0.31
CA LEU A 77 -1.56 -1.90 0.03
C LEU A 77 -0.94 -2.51 1.29
N GLY A 78 -0.81 -1.73 2.36
CA GLY A 78 -0.34 -2.22 3.66
C GLY A 78 -1.26 -3.31 4.23
N TYR A 79 -2.57 -3.11 4.10
CA TYR A 79 -3.58 -4.10 4.45
C TYR A 79 -3.47 -5.37 3.61
N HIS A 80 -3.36 -5.24 2.28
CA HIS A 80 -3.22 -6.37 1.36
C HIS A 80 -1.98 -7.22 1.68
N ARG A 81 -0.88 -6.59 2.13
CA ARG A 81 0.39 -7.28 2.37
C ARG A 81 0.53 -7.92 3.76
N ALA A 82 0.07 -7.26 4.83
CA ALA A 82 0.27 -7.74 6.21
C ALA A 82 -0.98 -7.61 7.11
N GLY A 83 -2.15 -7.36 6.52
CA GLY A 83 -3.42 -7.18 7.23
C GLY A 83 -3.45 -5.87 8.02
N TRP A 84 -4.27 -5.84 9.07
CA TRP A 84 -4.45 -4.66 9.93
C TRP A 84 -3.13 -4.05 10.43
N ALA A 85 -2.15 -4.87 10.82
CA ALA A 85 -0.84 -4.38 11.26
C ALA A 85 -0.06 -3.68 10.13
N GLY A 86 -0.16 -4.19 8.89
CA GLY A 86 0.43 -3.56 7.72
C GLY A 86 -0.23 -2.26 7.34
N MET A 87 -1.56 -2.16 7.50
CA MET A 87 -2.32 -0.93 7.28
C MET A 87 -1.86 0.18 8.23
N PHE A 88 -1.79 -0.10 9.54
CA PHE A 88 -1.29 0.86 10.53
C PHE A 88 0.19 1.21 10.29
N ALA A 89 1.04 0.22 9.98
CA ALA A 89 2.45 0.47 9.68
C ALA A 89 2.64 1.34 8.43
N ALA A 90 1.88 1.10 7.36
CA ALA A 90 1.89 1.91 6.15
C ALA A 90 1.40 3.33 6.42
N TRP A 91 0.33 3.49 7.19
CA TRP A 91 -0.18 4.81 7.58
C TRP A 91 0.85 5.60 8.40
N VAL A 92 1.44 4.97 9.41
CA VAL A 92 2.47 5.59 10.27
C VAL A 92 3.73 5.92 9.48
N MET A 93 4.24 5.01 8.64
CA MET A 93 5.45 5.25 7.84
C MET A 93 5.24 6.23 6.69
N PHE A 94 4.02 6.37 6.17
CA PHE A 94 3.70 7.38 5.18
C PHE A 94 3.50 8.76 5.82
N THR A 95 2.99 8.82 7.04
CA THR A 95 2.68 10.08 7.73
C THR A 95 3.88 10.65 8.50
N LEU A 96 4.69 9.80 9.15
CA LEU A 96 5.83 10.25 9.98
C LEU A 96 6.93 11.02 9.24
N PRO A 97 7.34 10.70 8.00
CA PRO A 97 8.35 11.49 7.29
C PRO A 97 7.77 12.74 6.62
N SER A 98 6.44 12.93 6.65
CA SER A 98 5.75 14.09 6.08
C SER A 98 5.40 15.19 7.10
N ALA A 99 5.83 15.03 8.36
CA ALA A 99 5.70 16.02 9.44
C ALA A 99 7.02 16.77 9.70
#